data_AF-A0A3D3FJ18-F1
#
_entry.id   AF-A0A3D3FJ18-F1
#
_cell.length_a   1.000
_cell.length_b   1.000
_cell.length_c   1.000
_cell.angle_alpha   90.00
_cell.angle_beta   90.00
_cell.angle_gamma   90.00
#
_symmetry.space_group_name_H-M   'P 1'
#
loop_
_entity.id
_entity.type
_entity.pdbx_description
1 polymer ?
#
loop_
_entity_poly.entity_id
_entity_poly.type
_entity_poly.pdbx_seq_one_letter_code
_entity_poly.pdbx_strand_id
1 'polypeptide(L)'
;MLIATFLRRFFTVFFQFGSSNASSKRALSALFDEISRRGPSWYEPWTDRLDAELAEAVERARRSCARMSKVYLPTMDGRPEAVAAAADAVLNRALAGDSADPDSLASLSFEAIRAEVPEIDSPDAIESMDRIFKERLGAFRSEAALRAASGYRTNARLASLCRYDFAELLDPFAPKQPGTKGRRKTSGAPLASALADLHFLVSGLKTDGEARDVFLALRDQADTADYPAELAGLDYDLLAAAVTGPLRADGLGRTVRAIQTDPDFELREDEAKIDIRAAAAERAKAAYTERRTIMAERLAREALDSRVRAVFGDSPLLPVQGWTEELSAALSSAQLPKLSCMRPLSVVKSFLLSAYFPRIRPSITAAVVDLDFSDRIVRTALSDEADAASRLSEEIGAFEESVSEHGRSDFSRLVVSLASGQADLAGKLPARRVVEEANAAADRIVQDAFTRFGDLRERLDSIRDDLKSRRGEIVANAAVVNIHKSEIPRKVEEAANLLALALDLLRMLAVDSAETQKTVDEAGARGR
;
A
#
# COMPACT_ATOMS: atom_id res chain seq x y z
N MET A 1 -51.72 -26.74 -33.19
CA MET A 1 -50.63 -25.85 -32.74
C MET A 1 -49.25 -26.38 -33.17
N LEU A 2 -48.88 -27.62 -32.83
CA LEU A 2 -47.62 -28.28 -33.24
C LEU A 2 -47.30 -28.19 -34.75
N ILE A 3 -48.25 -28.58 -35.61
CA ILE A 3 -48.07 -28.55 -37.07
C ILE A 3 -47.87 -27.11 -37.57
N ALA A 4 -48.52 -26.12 -36.96
CA ALA A 4 -48.38 -24.71 -37.34
C ALA A 4 -47.02 -24.13 -36.91
N THR A 5 -46.50 -24.49 -35.73
CA THR A 5 -45.16 -24.09 -35.28
C THR A 5 -44.06 -24.75 -36.12
N PHE A 6 -44.22 -26.05 -36.43
CA PHE A 6 -43.33 -26.78 -37.33
C PHE A 6 -43.31 -26.16 -38.72
N LEU A 7 -44.48 -25.93 -39.33
CA LEU A 7 -44.56 -25.30 -40.65
C LEU A 7 -43.99 -23.87 -40.62
N ARG A 8 -44.28 -23.08 -39.59
CA ARG A 8 -43.71 -21.73 -39.45
C ARG A 8 -42.18 -21.77 -39.41
N ARG A 9 -41.58 -22.63 -38.59
CA ARG A 9 -40.11 -22.76 -38.52
C ARG A 9 -39.51 -23.34 -39.79
N PHE A 10 -40.16 -24.32 -40.39
CA PHE A 10 -39.77 -24.87 -41.70
C PHE A 10 -39.77 -23.76 -42.78
N PHE A 11 -40.83 -22.96 -42.88
CA PHE A 11 -40.87 -21.82 -43.80
C PHE A 11 -39.91 -20.69 -43.39
N THR A 12 -39.62 -20.47 -42.11
CA THR A 12 -38.59 -19.50 -41.68
C THR A 12 -37.18 -19.95 -42.09
N VAL A 13 -36.84 -21.23 -41.91
CA VAL A 13 -35.54 -21.79 -42.29
C VAL A 13 -35.37 -21.85 -43.81
N PHE A 14 -36.41 -22.21 -44.57
CA PHE A 14 -36.32 -22.45 -46.01
C PHE A 14 -36.87 -21.33 -46.91
N PHE A 15 -37.78 -20.49 -46.42
CA PHE A 15 -38.62 -19.63 -47.27
C PHE A 15 -38.88 -18.20 -46.74
N GLN A 16 -38.18 -17.72 -45.71
CA GLN A 16 -38.44 -16.38 -45.14
C GLN A 16 -38.37 -15.30 -46.24
N PHE A 17 -39.50 -14.60 -46.46
CA PHE A 17 -39.65 -13.47 -47.37
C PHE A 17 -39.17 -12.20 -46.66
N GLY A 18 -37.99 -11.71 -47.03
CA GLY A 18 -37.40 -10.46 -46.54
C GLY A 18 -35.90 -10.58 -46.25
N SER A 19 -35.10 -9.78 -46.98
CA SER A 19 -33.70 -9.31 -46.83
C SER A 19 -32.64 -9.96 -45.89
N SER A 20 -32.83 -11.15 -45.32
CA SER A 20 -31.79 -11.86 -44.56
C SER A 20 -30.86 -12.65 -45.50
N ASN A 21 -29.56 -12.42 -45.37
CA ASN A 21 -28.47 -13.01 -46.16
C ASN A 21 -28.61 -14.53 -46.29
N ALA A 22 -28.39 -15.08 -47.49
CA ALA A 22 -28.40 -16.52 -47.74
C ALA A 22 -27.41 -17.31 -46.85
N SER A 23 -26.38 -16.64 -46.33
CA SER A 23 -25.45 -17.19 -45.32
C SER A 23 -26.13 -17.47 -43.98
N SER A 24 -26.94 -16.53 -43.47
CA SER A 24 -27.65 -16.69 -42.19
C SER A 24 -28.70 -17.82 -42.27
N LYS A 25 -29.37 -17.98 -43.41
CA LYS A 25 -30.29 -19.11 -43.65
C LYS A 25 -29.57 -20.46 -43.62
N ARG A 26 -28.41 -20.56 -44.27
CA ARG A 26 -27.57 -21.77 -44.25
C ARG A 26 -27.05 -22.04 -42.83
N ALA A 27 -26.66 -21.01 -42.09
CA ALA A 27 -26.20 -21.12 -40.71
C ALA A 27 -27.32 -21.61 -39.77
N LEU A 28 -28.54 -21.08 -39.90
CA LEU A 28 -29.69 -21.51 -39.11
C LEU A 28 -30.11 -22.96 -39.42
N SER A 29 -30.11 -23.36 -40.70
CA SER A 29 -30.37 -24.75 -41.10
C SER A 29 -29.29 -25.69 -40.55
N ALA A 30 -28.02 -25.30 -40.64
CA ALA A 30 -26.91 -26.06 -40.09
C ALA A 30 -27.01 -26.19 -38.56
N LEU A 31 -27.40 -25.12 -37.86
CA LEU A 31 -27.65 -25.13 -36.41
C LEU A 31 -28.77 -26.11 -36.04
N PHE A 32 -29.87 -26.13 -36.79
CA PHE A 32 -31.00 -27.04 -36.54
C PHE A 32 -30.60 -28.50 -36.77
N ASP A 33 -29.87 -28.79 -37.84
CA ASP A 33 -29.33 -30.13 -38.11
C ASP A 33 -28.32 -30.55 -37.04
N GLU A 34 -27.47 -29.64 -36.60
CA GLU A 34 -26.47 -29.89 -35.57
C GLU A 34 -27.11 -30.18 -34.21
N ILE A 35 -28.11 -29.39 -33.80
CA ILE A 35 -28.90 -29.65 -32.60
C ILE A 35 -29.59 -31.02 -32.71
N SER A 36 -30.19 -31.33 -33.86
CA SER A 36 -30.89 -32.62 -34.05
C SER A 36 -29.95 -33.84 -34.00
N ARG A 37 -28.68 -33.68 -34.37
CA ARG A 37 -27.68 -34.79 -34.39
C ARG A 37 -26.84 -34.88 -33.12
N ARG A 38 -26.51 -33.76 -32.49
CA ARG A 38 -25.50 -33.64 -31.42
C ARG A 38 -25.87 -32.61 -30.34
N GLY A 39 -27.03 -31.98 -30.45
CA GLY A 39 -27.53 -31.02 -29.48
C GLY A 39 -28.01 -31.68 -28.20
N PRO A 40 -28.49 -30.86 -27.25
CA PRO A 40 -29.10 -31.39 -26.04
C PRO A 40 -30.32 -32.26 -26.38
N SER A 41 -30.40 -33.43 -25.75
CA SER A 41 -31.53 -34.38 -25.90
C SER A 41 -32.87 -33.78 -25.47
N TRP A 42 -32.84 -32.72 -24.68
CA TRP A 42 -34.01 -32.07 -24.13
C TRP A 42 -34.60 -30.94 -25.01
N TYR A 43 -34.05 -30.64 -26.20
CA TYR A 43 -34.59 -29.61 -27.09
C TYR A 43 -34.91 -30.13 -28.50
N GLU A 44 -36.14 -29.89 -28.95
CA GLU A 44 -36.61 -30.17 -30.31
C GLU A 44 -36.64 -28.88 -31.16
N PRO A 45 -35.66 -28.66 -32.07
CA PRO A 45 -35.52 -27.38 -32.79
C PRO A 45 -36.66 -27.12 -33.78
N TRP A 46 -37.23 -28.16 -34.39
CA TRP A 46 -38.29 -28.00 -35.38
C TRP A 46 -39.66 -27.67 -34.78
N THR A 47 -39.91 -28.06 -33.53
CA THR A 47 -41.21 -27.88 -32.85
C THR A 47 -41.17 -26.79 -31.76
N ASP A 48 -39.99 -26.23 -31.48
CA ASP A 48 -39.71 -25.32 -30.35
C ASP A 48 -40.07 -25.92 -28.99
N ARG A 49 -39.78 -27.21 -28.78
CA ARG A 49 -40.17 -27.88 -27.53
C ARG A 49 -38.99 -28.21 -26.66
N LEU A 50 -39.15 -27.90 -25.37
CA LEU A 50 -38.26 -28.31 -24.30
C LEU A 50 -38.89 -29.47 -23.53
N ASP A 51 -38.09 -30.48 -23.24
CA ASP A 51 -38.52 -31.73 -22.62
C ASP A 51 -38.32 -31.77 -21.11
N ALA A 52 -38.95 -32.75 -20.47
CA ALA A 52 -38.88 -32.98 -19.02
C ALA A 52 -37.44 -33.15 -18.50
N GLU A 53 -36.52 -33.64 -19.33
CA GLU A 53 -35.13 -33.84 -18.98
C GLU A 53 -34.40 -32.52 -18.65
N LEU A 54 -34.69 -31.43 -19.37
CA LEU A 54 -34.16 -30.09 -19.02
C LEU A 54 -34.60 -29.74 -17.60
N ALA A 55 -35.89 -29.88 -17.32
CA ALA A 55 -36.47 -29.49 -16.07
C ALA A 55 -35.93 -30.36 -14.91
N GLU A 56 -35.69 -31.66 -15.13
CA GLU A 56 -35.02 -32.54 -14.17
C GLU A 56 -33.57 -32.12 -13.89
N ALA A 57 -32.82 -31.74 -14.93
CA ALA A 57 -31.46 -31.23 -14.79
C ALA A 57 -31.43 -29.91 -14.00
N VAL A 58 -32.34 -28.98 -14.32
CA VAL A 58 -32.51 -27.71 -13.61
C VAL A 58 -32.89 -27.93 -12.14
N GLU A 59 -33.78 -28.88 -11.84
CA GLU A 59 -34.16 -29.20 -10.46
C GLU A 59 -33.01 -29.84 -9.67
N ARG A 60 -32.19 -30.68 -10.32
CA ARG A 60 -30.99 -31.25 -9.69
C ARG A 60 -29.98 -30.16 -9.35
N ALA A 61 -29.75 -29.22 -10.27
CA ALA A 61 -28.93 -28.05 -10.03
C ALA A 61 -29.50 -27.21 -8.87
N ARG A 62 -30.80 -26.86 -8.91
CA ARG A 62 -31.48 -26.09 -7.86
C ARG A 62 -31.33 -26.70 -6.46
N ARG A 63 -31.49 -28.02 -6.32
CA ARG A 63 -31.36 -28.70 -5.02
C ARG A 63 -29.93 -28.65 -4.46
N SER A 64 -28.95 -28.81 -5.34
CA SER A 64 -27.53 -28.75 -4.97
C SER A 64 -27.18 -27.30 -4.59
N CYS A 65 -27.56 -26.34 -5.44
CA CYS A 65 -27.43 -24.91 -5.19
C CYS A 65 -28.03 -24.47 -3.85
N ALA A 66 -29.26 -24.90 -3.53
CA ALA A 66 -29.93 -24.52 -2.29
C ALA A 66 -29.16 -24.94 -1.02
N ARG A 67 -28.46 -26.08 -1.05
CA ARG A 67 -27.60 -26.52 0.06
C ARG A 67 -26.25 -25.81 0.04
N MET A 68 -25.62 -25.70 -1.13
CA MET A 68 -24.35 -25.00 -1.32
C MET A 68 -24.43 -23.51 -0.96
N SER A 69 -25.59 -22.86 -1.09
CA SER A 69 -25.83 -21.48 -0.64
C SER A 69 -25.54 -21.28 0.85
N LYS A 70 -25.64 -22.33 1.68
CA LYS A 70 -25.26 -22.26 3.10
C LYS A 70 -23.76 -21.98 3.30
N VAL A 71 -22.94 -22.36 2.32
CA VAL A 71 -21.49 -22.10 2.30
C VAL A 71 -21.21 -20.75 1.64
N TYR A 72 -21.76 -20.51 0.46
CA TYR A 72 -21.46 -19.31 -0.31
C TYR A 72 -21.98 -18.01 0.32
N LEU A 73 -23.14 -18.04 0.98
CA LEU A 73 -23.70 -16.85 1.61
C LEU A 73 -22.79 -16.24 2.69
N PRO A 74 -22.25 -17.01 3.66
CA PRO A 74 -21.32 -16.44 4.64
C PRO A 74 -19.90 -16.18 4.10
N THR A 75 -19.45 -16.90 3.07
CA THR A 75 -18.03 -16.88 2.64
C THR A 75 -17.74 -16.08 1.37
N MET A 76 -18.74 -15.82 0.53
CA MET A 76 -18.56 -15.11 -0.75
C MET A 76 -19.51 -13.92 -0.92
N ASP A 77 -20.71 -14.00 -0.34
CA ASP A 77 -21.73 -12.96 -0.42
C ASP A 77 -22.03 -12.26 0.92
N GLY A 78 -21.19 -12.53 1.92
CA GLY A 78 -21.36 -12.05 3.29
C GLY A 78 -20.80 -10.64 3.50
N ARG A 79 -20.47 -10.34 4.75
CA ARG A 79 -19.75 -9.10 5.08
C ARG A 79 -18.38 -9.09 4.39
N PRO A 80 -17.90 -7.95 3.86
CA PRO A 80 -16.61 -7.88 3.16
C PRO A 80 -15.43 -8.47 3.96
N GLU A 81 -15.44 -8.29 5.28
CA GLU A 81 -14.43 -8.87 6.20
C GLU A 81 -14.47 -10.40 6.22
N ALA A 82 -15.67 -11.00 6.25
CA ALA A 82 -15.85 -12.45 6.25
C ALA A 82 -15.45 -13.06 4.90
N VAL A 83 -15.78 -12.38 3.81
CA VAL A 83 -15.36 -12.79 2.45
C VAL A 83 -13.85 -12.71 2.30
N ALA A 84 -13.22 -11.64 2.79
CA ALA A 84 -11.77 -11.52 2.80
C ALA A 84 -11.10 -12.61 3.66
N ALA A 85 -11.63 -12.88 4.85
CA ALA A 85 -11.13 -13.93 5.73
C ALA A 85 -11.26 -15.33 5.10
N ALA A 86 -12.38 -15.63 4.45
CA ALA A 86 -12.57 -16.89 3.75
C ALA A 86 -11.61 -17.05 2.55
N ALA A 87 -11.40 -15.97 1.78
CA ALA A 87 -10.42 -15.95 0.70
C ALA A 87 -8.99 -16.15 1.21
N ASP A 88 -8.63 -15.49 2.33
CA ASP A 88 -7.33 -15.64 2.98
C ASP A 88 -7.14 -17.06 3.53
N ALA A 89 -8.17 -17.67 4.11
CA ALA A 89 -8.12 -19.07 4.56
C ALA A 89 -7.90 -20.06 3.41
N VAL A 90 -8.55 -19.84 2.26
CA VAL A 90 -8.33 -20.65 1.04
C VAL A 90 -6.89 -20.53 0.56
N LEU A 91 -6.34 -19.31 0.52
CA LEU A 91 -4.94 -19.09 0.13
C LEU A 91 -3.97 -19.68 1.15
N ASN A 92 -4.24 -19.52 2.44
CA ASN A 92 -3.39 -20.03 3.51
C ASN A 92 -3.28 -21.56 3.44
N ARG A 93 -4.41 -22.25 3.23
CA ARG A 93 -4.44 -23.71 3.02
C ARG A 93 -3.63 -24.14 1.79
N ALA A 94 -3.73 -23.38 0.70
CA ALA A 94 -2.99 -23.68 -0.51
C ALA A 94 -1.48 -23.45 -0.38
N LEU A 95 -1.08 -22.41 0.36
CA LEU A 95 0.32 -22.06 0.60
C LEU A 95 0.99 -22.98 1.64
N ALA A 96 0.25 -23.44 2.64
CA ALA A 96 0.76 -24.37 3.66
C ALA A 96 1.10 -25.77 3.09
N GLY A 97 0.40 -26.22 2.04
CA GLY A 97 0.64 -27.55 1.44
C GLY A 97 0.48 -28.70 2.46
N ASP A 98 1.33 -29.74 2.35
CA ASP A 98 1.47 -30.84 3.33
C ASP A 98 2.37 -30.47 4.52
N SER A 99 2.98 -29.28 4.51
CA SER A 99 3.83 -28.84 5.60
C SER A 99 2.96 -28.42 6.79
N ALA A 100 3.31 -28.90 7.98
CA ALA A 100 2.56 -28.69 9.21
C ALA A 100 2.60 -27.25 9.75
N ASP A 101 2.91 -26.26 8.91
CA ASP A 101 2.94 -24.85 9.30
C ASP A 101 1.59 -24.21 8.93
N PRO A 102 0.64 -24.11 9.89
CA PRO A 102 -0.76 -23.83 9.60
C PRO A 102 -1.00 -22.39 9.12
N ASP A 103 -0.01 -21.50 9.22
CA ASP A 103 -0.19 -20.06 9.06
C ASP A 103 0.87 -19.41 8.16
N SER A 104 1.00 -19.93 6.93
CA SER A 104 1.84 -19.34 5.87
C SER A 104 1.57 -17.85 5.66
N LEU A 105 0.32 -17.39 5.79
CA LEU A 105 0.00 -15.96 5.75
C LEU A 105 0.37 -15.21 7.03
N ALA A 106 0.36 -15.83 8.21
CA ALA A 106 0.85 -15.17 9.43
C ALA A 106 2.36 -14.97 9.41
N SER A 107 3.11 -15.77 8.65
CA SER A 107 4.54 -15.53 8.39
C SER A 107 4.82 -14.20 7.70
N LEU A 108 3.84 -13.61 7.01
CA LEU A 108 3.93 -12.27 6.41
C LEU A 108 3.65 -11.14 7.42
N SER A 109 3.21 -11.48 8.63
CA SER A 109 2.94 -10.47 9.66
C SER A 109 4.24 -9.79 10.08
N PHE A 110 4.11 -8.51 10.44
CA PHE A 110 5.23 -7.72 10.92
C PHE A 110 5.92 -8.38 12.13
N GLU A 111 5.14 -8.91 13.08
CA GLU A 111 5.68 -9.54 14.29
C GLU A 111 6.43 -10.85 14.00
N ALA A 112 5.93 -11.67 13.06
CA ALA A 112 6.63 -12.88 12.65
C ALA A 112 7.99 -12.56 12.02
N ILE A 113 8.01 -11.60 11.10
CA ILE A 113 9.25 -11.19 10.42
C ILE A 113 10.23 -10.54 11.41
N ARG A 114 9.71 -9.70 12.32
CA ARG A 114 10.51 -9.05 13.36
C ARG A 114 11.20 -10.06 14.27
N ALA A 115 10.53 -11.16 14.63
CA ALA A 115 11.10 -12.19 15.50
C ALA A 115 12.31 -12.92 14.89
N GLU A 116 12.47 -12.86 13.56
CA GLU A 116 13.54 -13.54 12.83
C GLU A 116 14.76 -12.66 12.56
N VAL A 117 14.65 -11.34 12.76
CA VAL A 117 15.75 -10.41 12.51
C VAL A 117 16.61 -10.26 13.76
N PRO A 118 17.92 -10.60 13.69
CA PRO A 118 18.84 -10.32 14.77
C PRO A 118 19.04 -8.80 14.89
N GLU A 119 19.25 -8.29 16.12
CA GLU A 119 19.54 -6.88 16.38
C GLU A 119 18.45 -5.90 15.89
N ILE A 120 17.22 -6.09 16.37
CA ILE A 120 16.02 -5.29 16.03
C ILE A 120 16.20 -3.77 16.20
N ASP A 121 17.11 -3.34 17.07
CA ASP A 121 17.37 -1.92 17.32
C ASP A 121 18.44 -1.31 16.40
N SER A 122 18.97 -2.08 15.45
CA SER A 122 19.88 -1.59 14.41
C SER A 122 19.12 -0.95 13.24
N PRO A 123 19.67 0.10 12.59
CA PRO A 123 19.14 0.62 11.32
C PRO A 123 18.99 -0.45 10.23
N ASP A 124 19.86 -1.47 10.24
CA ASP A 124 19.89 -2.57 9.26
C ASP A 124 18.74 -3.57 9.47
N ALA A 125 18.05 -3.50 10.62
CA ALA A 125 16.92 -4.37 10.93
C ALA A 125 15.78 -4.16 9.92
N ILE A 126 15.48 -2.91 9.57
CA ILE A 126 14.40 -2.58 8.63
C ILE A 126 14.67 -3.15 7.25
N GLU A 127 15.90 -3.02 6.74
CA GLU A 127 16.28 -3.57 5.43
C GLU A 127 16.20 -5.10 5.43
N SER A 128 16.63 -5.73 6.53
CA SER A 128 16.53 -7.17 6.72
C SER A 128 15.07 -7.65 6.73
N MET A 129 14.19 -6.93 7.43
CA MET A 129 12.74 -7.21 7.44
C MET A 129 12.13 -7.03 6.05
N ASP A 130 12.47 -5.96 5.34
CA ASP A 130 11.93 -5.65 4.00
C ASP A 130 12.33 -6.74 2.99
N ARG A 131 13.55 -7.29 3.11
CA ARG A 131 14.01 -8.42 2.32
C ARG A 131 13.20 -9.70 2.59
N ILE A 132 13.02 -10.08 3.86
CA ILE A 132 12.25 -11.27 4.25
C ILE A 132 10.79 -11.14 3.79
N PHE A 133 10.18 -9.97 4.00
CA PHE A 133 8.81 -9.69 3.57
C PHE A 133 8.66 -9.87 2.06
N LYS A 134 9.57 -9.29 1.26
CA LYS A 134 9.55 -9.38 -0.20
C LYS A 134 9.73 -10.81 -0.71
N GLU A 135 10.60 -11.59 -0.06
CA GLU A 135 10.81 -13.00 -0.38
C GLU A 135 9.54 -13.82 -0.14
N ARG A 136 8.92 -13.69 1.04
CA ARG A 136 7.67 -14.38 1.39
C ARG A 136 6.50 -13.96 0.51
N LEU A 137 6.43 -12.69 0.12
CA LEU A 137 5.41 -12.20 -0.82
C LEU A 137 5.50 -12.92 -2.18
N GLY A 138 6.67 -13.49 -2.52
CA GLY A 138 6.86 -14.35 -3.69
C GLY A 138 5.97 -15.59 -3.68
N ALA A 139 5.53 -16.08 -2.51
CA ALA A 139 4.69 -17.27 -2.38
C ALA A 139 3.34 -17.16 -3.11
N PHE A 140 2.79 -15.94 -3.26
CA PHE A 140 1.57 -15.70 -4.05
C PHE A 140 1.72 -15.97 -5.56
N ARG A 141 2.95 -16.15 -6.04
CA ARG A 141 3.24 -16.54 -7.43
C ARG A 141 3.41 -18.04 -7.62
N SER A 142 3.31 -18.83 -6.55
CA SER A 142 3.39 -20.29 -6.63
C SER A 142 2.23 -20.89 -7.42
N GLU A 143 2.46 -22.07 -7.99
CA GLU A 143 1.42 -22.86 -8.68
C GLU A 143 0.24 -23.16 -7.76
N ALA A 144 0.50 -23.46 -6.48
CA ALA A 144 -0.56 -23.72 -5.49
C ALA A 144 -1.47 -22.50 -5.29
N ALA A 145 -0.90 -21.30 -5.17
CA ALA A 145 -1.68 -20.06 -5.08
C ALA A 145 -2.47 -19.78 -6.36
N LEU A 146 -1.89 -20.04 -7.54
CA LEU A 146 -2.58 -19.87 -8.83
C LEU A 146 -3.79 -20.80 -8.97
N ARG A 147 -3.64 -22.07 -8.59
CA ARG A 147 -4.73 -23.06 -8.57
C ARG A 147 -5.84 -22.66 -7.60
N ALA A 148 -5.48 -22.26 -6.38
CA ALA A 148 -6.45 -21.78 -5.39
C ALA A 148 -7.23 -20.57 -5.89
N ALA A 149 -6.56 -19.61 -6.55
CA ALA A 149 -7.22 -18.44 -7.14
C ALA A 149 -8.15 -18.81 -8.31
N SER A 150 -7.75 -19.78 -9.14
CA SER A 150 -8.59 -20.32 -10.21
C SER A 150 -9.84 -20.99 -9.64
N GLY A 151 -9.68 -21.90 -8.67
CA GLY A 151 -10.78 -22.59 -8.01
C GLY A 151 -11.72 -21.63 -7.27
N TYR A 152 -11.19 -20.58 -6.63
CA TYR A 152 -12.01 -19.55 -5.99
C TYR A 152 -12.85 -18.77 -7.00
N ARG A 153 -12.29 -18.44 -8.18
CA ARG A 153 -13.04 -17.79 -9.25
C ARG A 153 -14.19 -18.66 -9.76
N THR A 154 -13.95 -19.96 -9.97
CA THR A 154 -15.03 -20.90 -10.30
C THR A 154 -16.10 -20.89 -9.21
N ASN A 155 -15.72 -20.94 -7.94
CA ASN A 155 -16.67 -20.93 -6.82
C ASN A 155 -17.48 -19.64 -6.72
N ALA A 156 -16.89 -18.48 -7.01
CA ALA A 156 -17.63 -17.21 -7.06
C ALA A 156 -18.71 -17.21 -8.16
N ARG A 157 -18.44 -17.86 -9.29
CA ARG A 157 -19.46 -18.08 -10.34
C ARG A 157 -20.53 -19.07 -9.91
N LEU A 158 -20.13 -20.17 -9.25
CA LEU A 158 -21.08 -21.12 -8.68
C LEU A 158 -21.96 -20.46 -7.60
N ALA A 159 -21.44 -19.55 -6.79
CA ALA A 159 -22.22 -18.75 -5.85
C ALA A 159 -23.28 -17.91 -6.57
N SER A 160 -22.93 -17.25 -7.68
CA SER A 160 -23.89 -16.55 -8.53
C SER A 160 -24.95 -17.49 -9.13
N LEU A 161 -24.57 -18.69 -9.57
CA LEU A 161 -25.51 -19.73 -10.00
C LEU A 161 -26.42 -20.19 -8.86
N CYS A 162 -25.93 -20.24 -7.63
CA CYS A 162 -26.75 -20.63 -6.47
C CYS A 162 -27.81 -19.61 -6.09
N ARG A 163 -27.65 -18.35 -6.52
CA ARG A 163 -28.63 -17.27 -6.35
C ARG A 163 -29.62 -17.14 -7.51
N TYR A 164 -29.39 -17.89 -8.59
CA TYR A 164 -30.25 -17.84 -9.77
C TYR A 164 -31.68 -18.29 -9.43
N ASP A 165 -32.68 -17.56 -9.92
CA ASP A 165 -34.07 -17.92 -9.75
C ASP A 165 -34.47 -19.04 -10.72
N PHE A 166 -34.30 -20.28 -10.27
CA PHE A 166 -34.67 -21.45 -11.04
C PHE A 166 -36.19 -21.58 -11.27
N ALA A 167 -37.04 -20.84 -10.56
CA ALA A 167 -38.51 -20.94 -10.72
C ALA A 167 -38.93 -20.55 -12.14
N GLU A 168 -38.30 -19.54 -12.73
CA GLU A 168 -38.60 -19.07 -14.10
C GLU A 168 -38.46 -20.20 -15.14
N LEU A 169 -37.44 -21.06 -14.99
CA LEU A 169 -37.23 -22.23 -15.87
C LEU A 169 -38.12 -23.43 -15.52
N LEU A 170 -38.57 -23.55 -14.26
CA LEU A 170 -39.24 -24.74 -13.75
C LEU A 170 -40.77 -24.65 -13.82
N ASP A 171 -41.35 -23.48 -13.56
CA ASP A 171 -42.79 -23.26 -13.49
C ASP A 171 -43.53 -23.67 -14.79
N PRO A 172 -43.00 -23.40 -16.00
CA PRO A 172 -43.66 -23.82 -17.24
C PRO A 172 -43.76 -25.34 -17.42
N PHE A 173 -42.97 -26.13 -16.69
CA PHE A 173 -43.01 -27.59 -16.71
C PHE A 173 -43.97 -28.17 -15.66
N ALA A 174 -44.52 -27.34 -14.78
CA ALA A 174 -45.40 -27.77 -13.71
C ALA A 174 -46.71 -28.39 -14.24
N PRO A 175 -47.22 -29.45 -13.61
CA PRO A 175 -48.50 -30.04 -13.99
C PRO A 175 -49.65 -29.05 -13.74
N LYS A 176 -50.48 -28.80 -14.78
CA LYS A 176 -51.65 -27.91 -14.70
C LYS A 176 -52.73 -28.33 -13.68
N GLN A 177 -52.67 -29.57 -13.18
CA GLN A 177 -53.60 -30.09 -12.19
C GLN A 177 -52.84 -30.71 -11.01
N PRO A 178 -53.16 -30.32 -9.76
CA PRO A 178 -52.57 -30.93 -8.58
C PRO A 178 -52.87 -32.44 -8.57
N GLY A 179 -51.84 -33.28 -8.49
CA GLY A 179 -51.95 -34.74 -8.44
C GLY A 179 -51.55 -35.50 -9.71
N THR A 180 -51.32 -34.82 -10.85
CA THR A 180 -50.75 -35.48 -12.04
C THR A 180 -49.22 -35.64 -11.91
N LYS A 181 -48.72 -36.88 -12.01
CA LYS A 181 -47.27 -37.18 -11.96
C LYS A 181 -46.63 -36.90 -13.34
N GLY A 182 -45.48 -36.24 -13.33
CA GLY A 182 -44.64 -36.04 -14.52
C GLY A 182 -44.55 -34.59 -15.01
N ARG A 183 -43.39 -34.20 -15.53
CA ARG A 183 -43.14 -32.88 -16.14
C ARG A 183 -43.58 -32.89 -17.59
N ARG A 184 -44.17 -31.80 -18.06
CA ARG A 184 -44.71 -31.68 -19.44
C ARG A 184 -43.70 -31.01 -20.37
N LYS A 185 -43.75 -31.33 -21.67
CA LYS A 185 -43.04 -30.54 -22.68
C LYS A 185 -43.61 -29.11 -22.75
N THR A 186 -42.75 -28.10 -22.87
CA THR A 186 -43.16 -26.68 -22.96
C THR A 186 -42.53 -25.99 -24.18
N SER A 187 -42.98 -24.79 -24.52
CA SER A 187 -42.41 -23.99 -25.61
C SER A 187 -41.11 -23.33 -25.17
N GLY A 188 -40.12 -23.28 -26.05
CA GLY A 188 -38.83 -22.60 -25.80
C GLY A 188 -38.93 -21.07 -25.82
N ALA A 189 -39.75 -20.48 -26.69
CA ALA A 189 -39.81 -19.03 -26.90
C ALA A 189 -39.97 -18.18 -25.61
N PRO A 190 -40.86 -18.50 -24.66
CA PRO A 190 -40.99 -17.73 -23.41
C PRO A 190 -39.78 -17.86 -22.46
N LEU A 191 -38.99 -18.93 -22.61
CA LEU A 191 -37.86 -19.25 -21.75
C LEU A 191 -36.51 -18.80 -22.32
N ALA A 192 -36.51 -18.13 -23.48
CA ALA A 192 -35.28 -17.74 -24.17
C ALA A 192 -34.36 -16.85 -23.31
N SER A 193 -34.94 -15.91 -22.55
CA SER A 193 -34.18 -15.03 -21.65
C SER A 193 -33.58 -15.81 -20.48
N ALA A 194 -34.40 -16.59 -19.77
CA ALA A 194 -33.95 -17.42 -18.66
C ALA A 194 -32.84 -18.41 -19.08
N LEU A 195 -32.94 -19.01 -20.27
CA LEU A 195 -31.89 -19.88 -20.83
C LEU A 195 -30.60 -19.11 -21.19
N ALA A 196 -30.72 -17.86 -21.64
CA ALA A 196 -29.57 -16.99 -21.89
C ALA A 196 -28.88 -16.55 -20.59
N ASP A 197 -29.65 -16.27 -19.54
CA ASP A 197 -29.11 -15.95 -18.20
C ASP A 197 -28.43 -17.17 -17.58
N LEU A 198 -29.03 -18.36 -17.71
CA LEU A 198 -28.39 -19.60 -17.29
C LEU A 198 -27.10 -19.85 -18.08
N HIS A 199 -27.11 -19.64 -19.40
CA HIS A 199 -25.89 -19.70 -20.24
C HIS A 199 -24.80 -18.77 -19.71
N PHE A 200 -25.13 -17.51 -19.41
CA PHE A 200 -24.20 -16.53 -18.87
C PHE A 200 -23.53 -17.04 -17.58
N LEU A 201 -24.30 -17.66 -16.68
CA LEU A 201 -23.79 -18.17 -15.40
C LEU A 201 -22.95 -19.44 -15.54
N VAL A 202 -23.26 -20.31 -16.50
CA VAL A 202 -22.50 -21.57 -16.70
C VAL A 202 -21.33 -21.42 -17.66
N SER A 203 -21.28 -20.33 -18.43
CA SER A 203 -20.22 -20.12 -19.42
C SER A 203 -18.84 -20.03 -18.76
N GLY A 204 -17.89 -20.81 -19.28
CA GLY A 204 -16.53 -20.85 -18.78
C GLY A 204 -16.35 -21.44 -17.37
N LEU A 205 -17.37 -22.08 -16.79
CA LEU A 205 -17.23 -22.82 -15.53
C LEU A 205 -16.28 -24.01 -15.71
N LYS A 206 -15.24 -24.06 -14.88
CA LYS A 206 -14.32 -25.20 -14.78
C LYS A 206 -14.55 -25.92 -13.46
N THR A 207 -15.39 -26.95 -13.47
CA THR A 207 -15.72 -27.77 -12.29
C THR A 207 -14.71 -28.91 -12.12
N ASP A 208 -13.45 -28.56 -11.95
CA ASP A 208 -12.34 -29.48 -11.73
C ASP A 208 -12.13 -29.78 -10.23
N GLY A 209 -11.18 -30.66 -9.92
CA GLY A 209 -10.84 -31.01 -8.54
C GLY A 209 -10.38 -29.81 -7.72
N GLU A 210 -9.69 -28.84 -8.34
CA GLU A 210 -9.22 -27.64 -7.65
C GLU A 210 -10.39 -26.77 -7.17
N ALA A 211 -11.40 -26.57 -8.03
CA ALA A 211 -12.61 -25.86 -7.64
C ALA A 211 -13.42 -26.61 -6.57
N ARG A 212 -13.40 -27.95 -6.59
CA ARG A 212 -14.00 -28.78 -5.53
C ARG A 212 -13.28 -28.62 -4.19
N ASP A 213 -11.95 -28.65 -4.19
CA ASP A 213 -11.15 -28.49 -2.98
C ASP A 213 -11.33 -27.11 -2.35
N VAL A 214 -11.40 -26.06 -3.18
CA VAL A 214 -11.72 -24.71 -2.70
C VAL A 214 -13.12 -24.63 -2.12
N PHE A 215 -14.12 -25.28 -2.73
CA PHE A 215 -15.47 -25.33 -2.16
C PHE A 215 -15.49 -25.95 -0.77
N LEU A 216 -14.77 -27.05 -0.57
CA LEU A 216 -14.65 -27.71 0.73
C LEU A 216 -13.90 -26.83 1.75
N ALA A 217 -12.85 -26.13 1.32
CA ALA A 217 -12.15 -25.16 2.17
C ALA A 217 -13.06 -23.99 2.61
N LEU A 218 -13.93 -23.50 1.73
CA LEU A 218 -14.94 -22.50 2.08
C LEU A 218 -15.97 -23.06 3.06
N ARG A 219 -16.39 -24.33 2.89
CA ARG A 219 -17.31 -25.02 3.81
C ARG A 219 -16.72 -25.11 5.21
N ASP A 220 -15.41 -25.34 5.34
CA ASP A 220 -14.72 -25.37 6.64
C ASP A 220 -14.77 -24.00 7.35
N GLN A 221 -14.87 -22.89 6.60
CA GLN A 221 -15.03 -21.54 7.15
C GLN A 221 -16.49 -21.16 7.45
N ALA A 222 -17.44 -21.87 6.84
CA ALA A 222 -18.86 -21.64 7.07
C ALA A 222 -19.34 -22.47 8.28
N ASP A 223 -20.01 -21.83 9.23
CA ASP A 223 -20.66 -22.53 10.35
C ASP A 223 -21.83 -23.37 9.84
N THR A 224 -21.52 -24.62 9.51
CA THR A 224 -22.39 -25.52 8.75
C THR A 224 -22.45 -26.90 9.38
N ALA A 225 -22.80 -26.95 10.68
CA ALA A 225 -22.90 -28.20 11.45
C ALA A 225 -23.80 -29.28 10.79
N ASP A 226 -24.86 -28.86 10.10
CA ASP A 226 -25.81 -29.76 9.41
C ASP A 226 -25.43 -30.06 7.94
N TYR A 227 -24.23 -29.68 7.50
CA TYR A 227 -23.77 -29.87 6.11
C TYR A 227 -22.36 -30.47 6.07
N PRO A 228 -22.24 -31.80 6.30
CA PRO A 228 -20.95 -32.48 6.39
C PRO A 228 -20.22 -32.51 5.05
N ALA A 229 -18.89 -32.66 5.10
CA ALA A 229 -18.01 -32.59 3.93
C ALA A 229 -18.35 -33.63 2.85
N GLU A 230 -18.80 -34.83 3.22
CA GLU A 230 -19.20 -35.87 2.24
C GLU A 230 -20.42 -35.45 1.45
N LEU A 231 -21.43 -34.88 2.12
CA LEU A 231 -22.65 -34.37 1.47
C LEU A 231 -22.34 -33.14 0.61
N ALA A 232 -21.49 -32.25 1.11
CA ALA A 232 -21.02 -31.07 0.36
C ALA A 232 -20.29 -31.48 -0.92
N GLY A 233 -19.38 -32.45 -0.83
CA GLY A 233 -18.69 -33.01 -2.00
C GLY A 233 -19.65 -33.63 -3.00
N LEU A 234 -20.63 -34.41 -2.55
CA LEU A 234 -21.65 -35.00 -3.42
C LEU A 234 -22.49 -33.94 -4.14
N ASP A 235 -22.90 -32.88 -3.44
CA ASP A 235 -23.66 -31.78 -4.04
C ASP A 235 -22.86 -31.04 -5.10
N TYR A 236 -21.56 -30.81 -4.84
CA TYR A 236 -20.65 -30.24 -5.82
C TYR A 236 -20.58 -31.13 -7.07
N ASP A 237 -20.37 -32.43 -6.89
CA ASP A 237 -20.24 -33.40 -7.99
C ASP A 237 -21.54 -33.51 -8.81
N LEU A 238 -22.71 -33.46 -8.15
CA LEU A 238 -24.03 -33.44 -8.80
C LEU A 238 -24.28 -32.15 -9.59
N LEU A 239 -23.87 -30.99 -9.04
CA LEU A 239 -23.97 -29.72 -9.75
C LEU A 239 -23.02 -29.69 -10.95
N ALA A 240 -21.77 -30.12 -10.76
CA ALA A 240 -20.77 -30.25 -11.80
C ALA A 240 -21.26 -31.14 -12.95
N ALA A 241 -21.83 -32.31 -12.65
CA ALA A 241 -22.41 -33.19 -13.65
C ALA A 241 -23.60 -32.54 -14.40
N ALA A 242 -24.40 -31.72 -13.72
CA ALA A 242 -25.50 -31.00 -14.36
C ALA A 242 -25.00 -29.92 -15.34
N VAL A 243 -24.02 -29.10 -14.94
CA VAL A 243 -23.50 -27.99 -15.76
C VAL A 243 -22.52 -28.43 -16.85
N THR A 244 -21.88 -29.59 -16.72
CA THR A 244 -21.00 -30.15 -17.77
C THR A 244 -21.74 -31.07 -18.75
N GLY A 245 -22.88 -31.63 -18.33
CA GLY A 245 -23.72 -32.50 -19.15
C GLY A 245 -24.93 -31.76 -19.73
N PRO A 246 -26.13 -31.95 -19.18
CA PRO A 246 -27.37 -31.45 -19.76
C PRO A 246 -27.44 -29.92 -19.83
N LEU A 247 -26.85 -29.19 -18.89
CA LEU A 247 -26.86 -27.72 -18.84
C LEU A 247 -25.56 -27.10 -19.36
N ARG A 248 -24.80 -27.82 -20.22
CA ARG A 248 -23.55 -27.29 -20.78
C ARG A 248 -23.77 -26.00 -21.57
N ALA A 249 -22.86 -25.05 -21.40
CA ALA A 249 -22.93 -23.72 -22.03
C ALA A 249 -23.15 -23.79 -23.55
N ASP A 250 -22.36 -24.59 -24.28
CA ASP A 250 -22.51 -24.75 -25.74
C ASP A 250 -23.91 -25.27 -26.15
N GLY A 251 -24.48 -26.19 -25.36
CA GLY A 251 -25.83 -26.71 -25.60
C GLY A 251 -26.91 -25.66 -25.35
N LEU A 252 -26.79 -24.88 -24.27
CA LEU A 252 -27.69 -23.77 -23.97
C LEU A 252 -27.60 -22.68 -25.04
N GLY A 253 -26.38 -22.30 -25.44
CA GLY A 253 -26.19 -21.21 -26.40
C GLY A 253 -26.74 -21.51 -27.79
N ARG A 254 -26.53 -22.75 -28.28
CA ARG A 254 -27.17 -23.24 -29.51
C ARG A 254 -28.69 -23.22 -29.41
N THR A 255 -29.23 -23.63 -28.27
CA THR A 255 -30.67 -23.66 -28.04
C THR A 255 -31.26 -22.24 -28.04
N VAL A 256 -30.63 -21.27 -27.39
CA VAL A 256 -31.08 -19.88 -27.40
C VAL A 256 -31.08 -19.30 -28.82
N ARG A 257 -29.99 -19.48 -29.58
CA ARG A 257 -29.90 -19.06 -30.99
C ARG A 257 -31.01 -19.68 -31.86
N ALA A 258 -31.28 -20.97 -31.63
CA ALA A 258 -32.34 -21.67 -32.35
C ALA A 258 -33.76 -21.21 -31.96
N ILE A 259 -34.00 -20.91 -30.68
CA ILE A 259 -35.27 -20.37 -30.19
C ILE A 259 -35.53 -18.98 -30.79
N GLN A 260 -34.52 -18.12 -30.79
CA GLN A 260 -34.59 -16.76 -31.31
C GLN A 260 -34.56 -16.69 -32.85
N THR A 261 -34.31 -17.82 -33.52
CA THR A 261 -34.15 -17.91 -34.98
C THR A 261 -33.08 -16.96 -35.53
N ASP A 262 -32.04 -16.73 -34.74
CA ASP A 262 -30.90 -15.88 -35.06
C ASP A 262 -29.61 -16.65 -34.77
N PRO A 263 -28.92 -17.16 -35.81
CA PRO A 263 -27.68 -17.92 -35.63
C PRO A 263 -26.51 -17.04 -35.17
N ASP A 264 -26.58 -15.73 -35.42
CA ASP A 264 -25.53 -14.75 -35.11
C ASP A 264 -25.78 -14.07 -33.75
N PHE A 265 -26.81 -14.48 -33.00
CA PHE A 265 -27.11 -13.92 -31.70
C PHE A 265 -25.93 -14.08 -30.73
N GLU A 266 -25.42 -12.93 -30.28
CA GLU A 266 -24.32 -12.83 -29.33
C GLU A 266 -24.82 -13.03 -27.91
N LEU A 267 -24.32 -14.09 -27.27
CA LEU A 267 -24.57 -14.36 -25.86
C LEU A 267 -23.49 -13.68 -25.03
N ARG A 268 -23.91 -13.02 -23.95
CA ARG A 268 -22.98 -12.42 -22.99
C ARG A 268 -22.18 -13.52 -22.30
N GLU A 269 -20.93 -13.22 -22.02
CA GLU A 269 -20.06 -14.03 -21.18
C GLU A 269 -19.66 -13.22 -19.94
N ASP A 270 -19.50 -13.90 -18.81
CA ASP A 270 -19.01 -13.27 -17.59
C ASP A 270 -17.50 -13.04 -17.69
N GLU A 271 -17.08 -11.78 -17.55
CA GLU A 271 -15.68 -11.36 -17.54
C GLU A 271 -15.13 -11.10 -16.13
N ALA A 272 -15.89 -11.38 -15.06
CA ALA A 272 -15.47 -11.05 -13.70
C ALA A 272 -14.10 -11.66 -13.36
N LYS A 273 -13.09 -10.79 -13.22
CA LYS A 273 -11.72 -11.15 -12.82
C LYS A 273 -11.56 -10.95 -11.32
N ILE A 274 -11.90 -11.99 -10.57
CA ILE A 274 -11.54 -12.06 -9.14
C ILE A 274 -10.10 -12.59 -9.05
N ASP A 275 -9.24 -11.83 -8.36
CA ASP A 275 -7.89 -12.26 -7.98
C ASP A 275 -7.69 -12.08 -6.47
N ILE A 276 -7.95 -13.15 -5.73
CA ILE A 276 -7.80 -13.18 -4.28
C ILE A 276 -6.33 -13.01 -3.85
N ARG A 277 -5.36 -13.37 -4.69
CA ARG A 277 -3.93 -13.26 -4.36
C ARG A 277 -3.49 -11.82 -4.35
N ALA A 278 -3.91 -11.06 -5.37
CA ALA A 278 -3.65 -9.63 -5.44
C ALA A 278 -4.26 -8.91 -4.23
N ALA A 279 -5.52 -9.23 -3.89
CA ALA A 279 -6.18 -8.64 -2.73
C ALA A 279 -5.47 -8.99 -1.40
N ALA A 280 -5.07 -10.24 -1.20
CA ALA A 280 -4.35 -10.68 0.00
C ALA A 280 -2.95 -10.06 0.10
N ALA A 281 -2.22 -9.99 -1.01
CA ALA A 281 -0.90 -9.36 -1.07
C ALA A 281 -0.97 -7.86 -0.75
N GLU A 282 -1.95 -7.14 -1.27
CA GLU A 282 -2.14 -5.72 -0.95
C GLU A 282 -2.50 -5.49 0.53
N ARG A 283 -3.36 -6.35 1.11
CA ARG A 283 -3.63 -6.32 2.56
C ARG A 283 -2.37 -6.53 3.40
N ALA A 284 -1.58 -7.57 3.06
CA ALA A 284 -0.34 -7.87 3.77
C ALA A 284 0.67 -6.71 3.67
N LYS A 285 0.83 -6.13 2.47
CA LYS A 285 1.69 -4.95 2.26
C LYS A 285 1.25 -3.76 3.08
N ALA A 286 -0.05 -3.44 3.10
CA ALA A 286 -0.58 -2.31 3.85
C ALA A 286 -0.29 -2.47 5.35
N ALA A 287 -0.62 -3.64 5.91
CA ALA A 287 -0.40 -3.93 7.34
C ALA A 287 1.09 -3.92 7.73
N TYR A 288 1.96 -4.48 6.88
CA TYR A 288 3.40 -4.47 7.10
C TYR A 288 3.98 -3.05 7.03
N THR A 289 3.62 -2.28 6.00
CA THR A 289 4.14 -0.93 5.77
C THR A 289 3.78 0.01 6.92
N GLU A 290 2.54 -0.05 7.42
CA GLU A 290 2.11 0.76 8.56
C GLU A 290 2.99 0.54 9.79
N ARG A 291 3.19 -0.73 10.19
CA ARG A 291 4.01 -1.09 11.35
C ARG A 291 5.50 -0.78 11.14
N ARG A 292 6.00 -1.02 9.93
CA ARG A 292 7.37 -0.70 9.52
C ARG A 292 7.67 0.80 9.60
N THR A 293 6.73 1.66 9.21
CA THR A 293 6.89 3.12 9.33
C THR A 293 6.98 3.55 10.79
N ILE A 294 6.10 3.03 11.66
CA ILE A 294 6.12 3.34 13.10
C ILE A 294 7.47 2.93 13.73
N MET A 295 8.00 1.76 13.38
CA MET A 295 9.30 1.32 13.88
C MET A 295 10.45 2.19 13.36
N ALA A 296 10.43 2.57 12.08
CA ALA A 296 11.43 3.44 11.49
C ALA A 296 11.48 4.81 12.17
N GLU A 297 10.32 5.41 12.42
CA GLU A 297 10.22 6.69 13.14
C GLU A 297 10.75 6.58 14.58
N ARG A 298 10.47 5.46 15.26
CA ARG A 298 11.01 5.20 16.60
C ARG A 298 12.53 5.11 16.58
N LEU A 299 13.12 4.31 15.69
CA LEU A 299 14.57 4.12 15.62
C LEU A 299 15.29 5.43 15.22
N ALA A 300 14.71 6.20 14.29
CA ALA A 300 15.24 7.51 13.93
C ALA A 300 15.25 8.47 15.14
N ARG A 301 14.17 8.48 15.92
CA ARG A 301 14.08 9.31 17.14
C ARG A 301 15.08 8.89 18.21
N GLU A 302 15.22 7.59 18.46
CA GLU A 302 16.20 7.07 19.43
C GLU A 302 17.64 7.38 19.00
N ALA A 303 17.94 7.24 17.72
CA ALA A 303 19.24 7.63 17.15
C ALA A 303 19.50 9.13 17.34
N LEU A 304 18.51 9.98 17.08
CA LEU A 304 18.61 11.42 17.30
C LEU A 304 18.84 11.77 18.77
N ASP A 305 18.04 11.20 19.68
CA ASP A 305 18.14 11.47 21.12
C ASP A 305 19.48 10.99 21.69
N SER A 306 20.01 9.85 21.22
CA SER A 306 21.34 9.37 21.61
C SER A 306 22.45 10.34 21.19
N ARG A 307 22.34 10.95 20.00
CA ARG A 307 23.31 11.94 19.51
C ARG A 307 23.21 13.27 20.22
N VAL A 308 21.99 13.74 20.53
CA VAL A 308 21.79 14.92 21.37
C VAL A 308 22.47 14.72 22.72
N ARG A 309 22.28 13.55 23.37
CA ARG A 309 22.98 13.23 24.63
C ARG A 309 24.50 13.17 24.47
N ALA A 310 25.02 12.69 23.34
CA ALA A 310 26.47 12.68 23.10
C ALA A 310 27.09 14.09 23.02
N VAL A 311 26.35 15.07 22.48
CA VAL A 311 26.83 16.46 22.35
C VAL A 311 26.60 17.27 23.62
N PHE A 312 25.42 17.14 24.23
CA PHE A 312 24.93 18.03 25.29
C PHE A 312 24.80 17.38 26.68
N GLY A 313 25.04 16.06 26.78
CA GLY A 313 24.74 15.29 27.98
C GLY A 313 23.24 15.30 28.28
N ASP A 314 22.89 15.44 29.56
CA ASP A 314 21.50 15.57 30.02
C ASP A 314 20.97 17.02 29.97
N SER A 315 21.75 17.96 29.42
CA SER A 315 21.31 19.35 29.33
C SER A 315 20.28 19.52 28.22
N PRO A 316 19.12 20.15 28.49
CA PRO A 316 18.12 20.40 27.46
C PRO A 316 18.66 21.39 26.42
N LEU A 317 18.18 21.25 25.18
CA LEU A 317 18.44 22.23 24.12
C LEU A 317 17.86 23.59 24.52
N LEU A 318 18.65 24.64 24.35
CA LEU A 318 18.24 26.01 24.59
C LEU A 318 17.26 26.46 23.51
N PRO A 319 16.09 27.01 23.89
CA PRO A 319 15.12 27.49 22.93
C PRO A 319 15.63 28.74 22.20
N VAL A 320 15.19 28.90 20.96
CA VAL A 320 15.35 30.13 20.18
C VAL A 320 14.20 31.08 20.53
N GLN A 321 14.52 32.24 21.07
CA GLN A 321 13.52 33.21 21.51
C GLN A 321 12.71 33.74 20.32
N GLY A 322 11.38 33.77 20.47
CA GLY A 322 10.48 34.22 19.40
C GLY A 322 10.29 33.23 18.25
N TRP A 323 10.87 32.02 18.31
CA TRP A 323 10.81 31.02 17.25
C TRP A 323 10.32 29.67 17.80
N THR A 324 9.04 29.61 18.20
CA THR A 324 8.47 28.49 18.99
C THR A 324 7.38 27.70 18.26
N GLU A 325 7.08 26.51 18.77
CA GLU A 325 6.01 25.64 18.24
C GLU A 325 4.62 26.29 18.37
N GLU A 326 4.38 27.05 19.44
CA GLU A 326 3.11 27.78 19.65
C GLU A 326 2.90 28.81 18.54
N LEU A 327 3.95 29.55 18.18
CA LEU A 327 3.90 30.50 17.07
C LEU A 327 3.72 29.79 15.73
N SER A 328 4.41 28.66 15.51
CA SER A 328 4.25 27.84 14.32
C SER A 328 2.80 27.33 14.15
N ALA A 329 2.16 26.92 15.25
CA ALA A 329 0.76 26.52 15.28
C ALA A 329 -0.20 27.69 15.00
N ALA A 330 0.08 28.89 15.54
CA ALA A 330 -0.69 30.09 15.26
C ALA A 330 -0.61 30.50 13.78
N LEU A 331 0.58 30.45 13.18
CA LEU A 331 0.79 30.69 11.75
C LEU A 331 0.04 29.68 10.89
N SER A 332 0.13 28.39 11.22
CA SER A 332 -0.60 27.33 10.52
C SER A 332 -2.12 27.54 10.60
N SER A 333 -2.64 27.96 11.75
CA SER A 333 -4.07 28.26 11.94
C SER A 333 -4.52 29.45 11.08
N ALA A 334 -3.61 30.40 10.83
CA ALA A 334 -3.82 31.53 9.92
C ALA A 334 -3.58 31.19 8.43
N GLN A 335 -3.37 29.91 8.07
CA GLN A 335 -3.03 29.44 6.72
C GLN A 335 -1.72 30.04 6.16
N LEU A 336 -0.76 30.36 7.04
CA LEU A 336 0.58 30.80 6.67
C LEU A 336 1.58 29.63 6.76
N PRO A 337 2.78 29.76 6.14
CA PRO A 337 3.82 28.75 6.27
C PRO A 337 4.19 28.50 7.74
N LYS A 338 4.49 27.24 8.08
CA LYS A 338 5.02 26.88 9.39
C LYS A 338 6.46 27.35 9.55
N LEU A 339 6.90 27.49 10.80
CA LEU A 339 8.30 27.76 11.09
C LEU A 339 9.15 26.52 10.78
N SER A 340 10.27 26.75 10.09
CA SER A 340 11.27 25.75 9.75
C SER A 340 12.52 25.93 10.63
N CYS A 341 13.41 24.94 10.62
CA CYS A 341 14.73 25.01 11.26
C CYS A 341 14.74 25.30 12.78
N MET A 342 13.61 25.19 13.49
CA MET A 342 13.51 25.42 14.95
C MET A 342 14.51 24.58 15.75
N ARG A 343 14.51 23.25 15.50
CA ARG A 343 15.38 22.29 16.19
C ARG A 343 16.86 22.43 15.78
N PRO A 344 17.23 22.50 14.48
CA PRO A 344 18.60 22.82 14.06
C PRO A 344 19.16 24.10 14.70
N LEU A 345 18.40 25.19 14.68
CA LEU A 345 18.85 26.48 15.23
C LEU A 345 19.04 26.42 16.75
N SER A 346 18.15 25.72 17.46
CA SER A 346 18.31 25.44 18.89
C SER A 346 19.57 24.63 19.18
N VAL A 347 19.92 23.67 18.32
CA VAL A 347 21.18 22.90 18.42
C VAL A 347 22.39 23.80 18.23
N VAL A 348 22.41 24.65 17.20
CA VAL A 348 23.53 25.60 16.98
C VAL A 348 23.71 26.51 18.19
N LYS A 349 22.62 27.14 18.66
CA LYS A 349 22.64 28.00 19.86
C LYS A 349 23.15 27.26 21.10
N SER A 350 22.63 26.07 21.35
CA SER A 350 23.04 25.24 22.48
C SER A 350 24.51 24.86 22.39
N PHE A 351 24.99 24.51 21.19
CA PHE A 351 26.38 24.12 20.97
C PHE A 351 27.33 25.28 21.20
N LEU A 352 26.98 26.47 20.71
CA LEU A 352 27.76 27.68 20.93
C LEU A 352 27.96 27.96 22.44
N LEU A 353 26.87 27.88 23.20
CA LEU A 353 26.88 28.25 24.63
C LEU A 353 27.42 27.15 25.56
N SER A 354 27.17 25.87 25.25
CA SER A 354 27.54 24.75 26.13
C SER A 354 28.92 24.15 25.82
N ALA A 355 29.34 24.18 24.55
CA ALA A 355 30.57 23.54 24.10
C ALA A 355 31.56 24.55 23.50
N TYR A 356 31.12 25.40 22.59
CA TYR A 356 32.02 26.26 21.82
C TYR A 356 32.73 27.31 22.68
N PHE A 357 31.99 28.23 23.29
CA PHE A 357 32.58 29.29 24.12
C PHE A 357 33.28 28.76 25.38
N PRO A 358 32.75 27.75 26.11
CA PRO A 358 33.40 27.27 27.31
C PRO A 358 34.64 26.39 27.06
N ARG A 359 34.68 25.61 25.97
CA ARG A 359 35.70 24.57 25.75
C ARG A 359 36.51 24.78 24.46
N ILE A 360 35.85 24.97 23.32
CA ILE A 360 36.53 25.01 22.01
C ILE A 360 37.30 26.31 21.81
N ARG A 361 36.65 27.47 21.99
CA ARG A 361 37.28 28.77 21.77
C ARG A 361 38.51 29.00 22.67
N PRO A 362 38.48 28.70 23.98
CA PRO A 362 39.67 28.79 24.82
C PRO A 362 40.78 27.84 24.40
N SER A 363 40.43 26.64 23.90
CA SER A 363 41.40 25.65 23.41
C SER A 363 42.12 26.15 22.15
N ILE A 364 41.39 26.77 21.23
CA ILE A 364 41.96 27.40 20.02
C ILE A 364 42.84 28.58 20.41
N THR A 365 42.39 29.45 21.31
CA THR A 365 43.19 30.60 21.78
C THR A 365 44.50 30.13 22.42
N ALA A 366 44.46 29.08 23.24
CA ALA A 366 45.67 28.49 23.82
C ALA A 366 46.59 27.94 22.72
N ALA A 367 46.05 27.20 21.74
CA ALA A 367 46.82 26.70 20.62
C ALA A 367 47.47 27.81 19.79
N VAL A 368 46.75 28.91 19.49
CA VAL A 368 47.28 30.05 18.74
C VAL A 368 48.45 30.75 19.45
N VAL A 369 48.43 30.77 20.79
CA VAL A 369 49.47 31.42 21.61
C VAL A 369 50.67 30.50 21.83
N ASP A 370 50.44 29.22 22.09
CA ASP A 370 51.47 28.29 22.56
C ASP A 370 52.13 27.46 21.45
N LEU A 371 51.49 27.32 20.28
CA LEU A 371 52.06 26.61 19.13
C LEU A 371 52.91 27.57 18.28
N ASP A 372 54.09 27.10 17.88
CA ASP A 372 54.96 27.83 16.97
C ASP A 372 54.64 27.37 15.54
N PHE A 373 53.80 28.15 14.86
CA PHE A 373 53.35 27.84 13.50
C PHE A 373 54.46 28.15 12.50
N SER A 374 54.76 27.18 11.63
CA SER A 374 55.75 27.33 10.55
C SER A 374 55.38 28.44 9.57
N ASP A 375 54.08 28.71 9.39
CA ASP A 375 53.55 29.78 8.55
C ASP A 375 52.55 30.64 9.33
N ARG A 376 52.74 31.96 9.28
CA ARG A 376 51.83 32.96 9.86
C ARG A 376 50.45 32.90 9.21
N ILE A 377 50.34 32.50 7.94
CA ILE A 377 49.07 32.36 7.23
C ILE A 377 48.18 31.33 7.92
N VAL A 378 48.74 30.18 8.31
CA VAL A 378 47.98 29.11 8.98
C VAL A 378 47.45 29.56 10.34
N ARG A 379 48.29 30.25 11.11
CA ARG A 379 47.88 30.81 12.41
C ARG A 379 46.75 31.83 12.27
N THR A 380 46.85 32.72 11.28
CA THR A 380 45.82 33.72 11.01
C THR A 380 44.52 33.06 10.57
N ALA A 381 44.56 32.09 9.66
CA ALA A 381 43.37 31.37 9.20
C ALA A 381 42.61 30.67 10.34
N LEU A 382 43.32 29.98 11.24
CA LEU A 382 42.71 29.34 12.41
C LEU A 382 42.00 30.36 13.32
N SER A 383 42.60 31.53 13.52
CA SER A 383 41.98 32.60 14.33
C SER A 383 40.73 33.15 13.63
N ASP A 384 40.81 33.38 12.32
CA ASP A 384 39.72 33.93 11.51
C ASP A 384 38.52 32.97 11.46
N GLU A 385 38.76 31.67 11.27
CA GLU A 385 37.72 30.62 11.31
C GLU A 385 37.04 30.54 12.68
N ALA A 386 37.82 30.61 13.76
CA ALA A 386 37.28 30.60 15.11
C ALA A 386 36.51 31.90 15.44
N ASP A 387 36.93 33.04 14.89
CA ASP A 387 36.17 34.29 15.01
C ASP A 387 34.88 34.24 14.18
N ALA A 388 34.91 33.67 12.98
CA ALA A 388 33.73 33.45 12.14
C ALA A 388 32.70 32.56 12.84
N ALA A 389 33.12 31.46 13.47
CA ALA A 389 32.25 30.60 14.26
C ALA A 389 31.67 31.33 15.50
N SER A 390 32.43 32.24 16.11
CA SER A 390 31.94 33.05 17.25
C SER A 390 30.81 34.01 16.84
N ARG A 391 30.87 34.58 15.64
CA ARG A 391 29.85 35.51 15.11
C ARG A 391 28.47 34.87 14.90
N LEU A 392 28.38 33.54 14.80
CA LEU A 392 27.10 32.84 14.76
C LEU A 392 26.23 33.14 15.98
N SER A 393 26.84 33.39 17.15
CA SER A 393 26.07 33.77 18.34
C SER A 393 25.43 35.15 18.21
N GLU A 394 26.11 36.09 17.54
CA GLU A 394 25.59 37.43 17.26
C GLU A 394 24.49 37.37 16.20
N GLU A 395 24.68 36.55 15.16
CA GLU A 395 23.69 36.33 14.10
C GLU A 395 22.41 35.69 14.65
N ILE A 396 22.52 34.70 15.54
CA ILE A 396 21.37 34.12 16.25
C ILE A 396 20.69 35.16 17.13
N GLY A 397 21.46 35.96 17.89
CA GLY A 397 20.89 37.02 18.72
C GLY A 397 20.11 38.06 17.89
N ALA A 398 20.68 38.51 16.77
CA ALA A 398 20.04 39.43 15.84
C ALA A 398 18.77 38.82 15.22
N PHE A 399 18.81 37.52 14.90
CA PHE A 399 17.64 36.80 14.42
C PHE A 399 16.55 36.75 15.50
N GLU A 400 16.87 36.36 16.73
CA GLU A 400 15.93 36.34 17.87
C GLU A 400 15.28 37.70 18.12
N GLU A 401 16.07 38.78 18.11
CA GLU A 401 15.54 40.14 18.22
C GLU A 401 14.58 40.46 17.08
N SER A 402 14.92 40.04 15.86
CA SER A 402 14.09 40.28 14.68
C SER A 402 12.76 39.52 14.72
N VAL A 403 12.70 38.34 15.32
CA VAL A 403 11.48 37.51 15.35
C VAL A 403 10.68 37.63 16.65
N SER A 404 11.27 38.24 17.68
CA SER A 404 10.60 38.48 18.96
C SER A 404 9.41 39.45 18.85
N GLU A 405 8.42 39.34 19.75
CA GLU A 405 7.24 40.22 19.80
C GLU A 405 7.58 41.72 19.94
N HIS A 406 8.74 42.02 20.53
CA HIS A 406 9.22 43.39 20.75
C HIS A 406 10.17 43.87 19.66
N GLY A 407 10.40 43.04 18.64
CA GLY A 407 11.25 43.36 17.50
C GLY A 407 10.67 44.50 16.65
N ARG A 408 11.54 45.14 15.86
CA ARG A 408 11.13 46.20 14.91
C ARG A 408 10.91 45.69 13.48
N SER A 409 10.92 44.38 13.27
CA SER A 409 10.79 43.77 11.95
C SER A 409 9.35 43.69 11.47
N ASP A 410 9.15 43.36 10.20
CA ASP A 410 7.80 43.07 9.70
C ASP A 410 7.27 41.74 10.21
N PHE A 411 8.15 40.81 10.60
CA PHE A 411 7.76 39.55 11.22
C PHE A 411 7.22 39.77 12.64
N SER A 412 7.87 40.58 13.47
CA SER A 412 7.37 40.87 14.82
C SER A 412 5.99 41.55 14.80
N ARG A 413 5.77 42.45 13.84
CA ARG A 413 4.45 43.07 13.60
C ARG A 413 3.40 42.03 13.22
N LEU A 414 3.76 41.06 12.40
CA LEU A 414 2.89 39.93 12.06
C LEU A 414 2.55 39.09 13.30
N VAL A 415 3.53 38.78 14.15
CA VAL A 415 3.30 38.05 15.42
C VAL A 415 2.31 38.79 16.32
N VAL A 416 2.50 40.10 16.53
CA VAL A 416 1.60 40.93 17.35
C VAL A 416 0.19 41.01 16.74
N SER A 417 0.09 41.08 15.40
CA SER A 417 -1.20 41.07 14.70
C SER A 417 -1.93 39.72 14.87
N LEU A 418 -1.20 38.61 14.82
CA LEU A 418 -1.75 37.27 15.08
C LEU A 418 -2.22 37.13 16.54
N ALA A 419 -1.43 37.60 17.50
CA ALA A 419 -1.75 37.53 18.93
C ALA A 419 -2.97 38.39 19.32
N SER A 420 -3.17 39.54 18.66
CA SER A 420 -4.29 40.45 18.93
C SER A 420 -5.62 40.06 18.28
N GLY A 421 -5.65 38.97 17.49
CA GLY A 421 -6.85 38.48 16.83
C GLY A 421 -7.39 39.41 15.72
N GLN A 422 -6.65 40.46 15.37
CA GLN A 422 -6.97 41.39 14.28
C GLN A 422 -6.60 40.80 12.91
N ALA A 423 -6.97 39.53 12.67
CA ALA A 423 -6.68 38.81 11.44
C ALA A 423 -7.60 39.25 10.29
N ASP A 424 -7.68 40.55 10.01
CA ASP A 424 -7.99 41.02 8.67
C ASP A 424 -6.65 41.15 7.94
N LEU A 425 -6.11 39.99 7.54
CA LEU A 425 -4.90 39.85 6.72
C LEU A 425 -5.21 40.42 5.32
N ALA A 426 -5.34 41.74 5.22
CA ALA A 426 -5.48 42.49 3.98
C ALA A 426 -4.20 42.29 3.15
N GLY A 427 -4.15 41.16 2.45
CA GLY A 427 -2.99 40.63 1.74
C GLY A 427 -2.32 39.44 2.46
N LYS A 428 -2.88 38.23 2.32
CA LYS A 428 -2.22 36.97 2.72
C LYS A 428 -0.84 36.78 2.05
N LEU A 429 -0.64 37.35 0.86
CA LEU A 429 0.61 37.26 0.09
C LEU A 429 1.79 38.00 0.77
N PRO A 430 1.66 39.28 1.18
CA PRO A 430 2.66 39.96 2.00
C PRO A 430 3.03 39.20 3.29
N ALA A 431 2.04 38.76 4.08
CA ALA A 431 2.29 38.03 5.33
C ALA A 431 3.04 36.71 5.08
N ARG A 432 2.68 35.99 4.01
CA ARG A 432 3.38 34.77 3.60
C ARG A 432 4.85 35.03 3.24
N ARG A 433 5.15 36.10 2.48
CA ARG A 433 6.53 36.46 2.14
C ARG A 433 7.38 36.77 3.36
N VAL A 434 6.82 37.50 4.33
CA VAL A 434 7.52 37.82 5.59
C VAL A 434 7.90 36.54 6.36
N VAL A 435 7.01 35.55 6.41
CA VAL A 435 7.31 34.26 7.04
C VAL A 435 8.34 33.46 6.25
N GLU A 436 8.25 33.46 4.91
CA GLU A 436 9.22 32.80 4.03
C GLU A 436 10.63 33.42 4.15
N GLU A 437 10.73 34.75 4.24
CA GLU A 437 11.99 35.46 4.47
C GLU A 437 12.60 35.15 5.84
N ALA A 438 11.78 35.08 6.89
CA ALA A 438 12.24 34.70 8.22
C ALA A 438 12.71 33.24 8.28
N ASN A 439 12.00 32.32 7.60
CA ASN A 439 12.43 30.93 7.42
C ASN A 439 13.77 30.83 6.66
N ALA A 440 13.92 31.59 5.57
CA ALA A 440 15.17 31.64 4.81
C ALA A 440 16.34 32.19 5.64
N ALA A 441 16.09 33.17 6.52
CA ALA A 441 17.10 33.67 7.44
C ALA A 441 17.53 32.61 8.46
N ALA A 442 16.57 31.87 9.04
CA ALA A 442 16.85 30.76 9.96
C ALA A 442 17.68 29.65 9.29
N ASP A 443 17.29 29.24 8.07
CA ASP A 443 18.03 28.24 7.30
C ASP A 443 19.46 28.71 6.98
N ARG A 444 19.62 29.97 6.55
CA ARG A 444 20.94 30.53 6.27
C ARG A 444 21.88 30.45 7.47
N ILE A 445 21.40 30.75 8.69
CA ILE A 445 22.22 30.65 9.91
C ILE A 445 22.66 29.20 10.14
N VAL A 446 21.78 28.22 9.89
CA VAL A 446 22.11 26.80 10.04
C VAL A 446 23.14 26.35 9.00
N GLN A 447 23.01 26.79 7.74
CA GLN A 447 24.00 26.49 6.69
C GLN A 447 25.36 27.13 6.95
N ASP A 448 25.35 28.39 7.41
CA ASP A 448 26.55 29.10 7.82
C ASP A 448 27.22 28.39 9.00
N ALA A 449 26.44 27.90 9.97
CA ALA A 449 26.96 27.12 11.08
C ALA A 449 27.61 25.82 10.61
N PHE A 450 26.96 25.09 9.69
CA PHE A 450 27.51 23.86 9.12
C PHE A 450 28.85 24.12 8.41
N THR A 451 28.93 25.18 7.62
CA THR A 451 30.16 25.57 6.90
C THR A 451 31.26 25.97 7.87
N ARG A 452 31.00 26.91 8.78
CA ARG A 452 32.00 27.46 9.70
C ARG A 452 32.52 26.42 10.70
N PHE A 453 31.64 25.53 11.19
CA PHE A 453 32.08 24.41 12.04
C PHE A 453 32.87 23.37 11.24
N GLY A 454 32.52 23.15 9.97
CA GLY A 454 33.26 22.29 9.04
C GLY A 454 34.68 22.77 8.82
N ASP A 455 34.84 24.01 8.36
CA ASP A 455 36.14 24.62 8.07
C ASP A 455 37.05 24.59 9.31
N LEU A 456 36.51 24.99 10.47
CA LEU A 456 37.26 24.99 11.72
C LEU A 456 37.67 23.58 12.16
N ARG A 457 36.80 22.58 11.97
CA ARG A 457 37.11 21.18 12.27
C ARG A 457 38.24 20.68 11.38
N GLU A 458 38.17 20.91 10.07
CA GLU A 458 39.21 20.47 9.13
C GLU A 458 40.58 21.07 9.47
N ARG A 459 40.60 22.34 9.91
CA ARG A 459 41.81 23.00 10.38
C ARG A 459 42.36 22.37 11.67
N LEU A 460 41.49 22.08 12.64
CA LEU A 460 41.89 21.42 13.88
C LEU A 460 42.35 19.98 13.65
N ASP A 461 41.72 19.24 12.74
CA ASP A 461 42.14 17.90 12.32
C ASP A 461 43.54 17.95 11.70
N SER A 462 43.80 18.93 10.82
CA SER A 462 45.14 19.13 10.22
C SER A 462 46.22 19.41 11.27
N ILE A 463 45.92 20.26 12.26
CA ILE A 463 46.85 20.57 13.36
C ILE A 463 47.04 19.36 14.28
N ARG A 464 45.97 18.65 14.61
CA ARG A 464 46.02 17.43 15.44
C ARG A 464 46.92 16.38 14.80
N ASP A 465 46.75 16.14 13.50
CA ASP A 465 47.50 15.11 12.79
C ASP A 465 48.98 15.51 12.64
N ASP A 466 49.26 16.80 12.42
CA ASP A 466 50.64 17.33 12.41
C ASP A 466 51.32 17.20 13.78
N LEU A 467 50.60 17.51 14.87
CA LEU A 467 51.10 17.32 16.24
C LEU A 467 51.41 15.85 16.56
N LYS A 468 50.71 14.89 15.95
CA LYS A 468 51.00 13.45 16.09
C LYS A 468 52.19 13.00 15.23
N SER A 469 52.60 13.80 14.25
CA SER A 469 53.69 13.46 13.33
C SER A 469 55.07 13.61 13.99
N ARG A 470 56.07 12.88 13.48
CA ARG A 470 57.47 12.98 13.97
C ARG A 470 58.23 14.20 13.45
N ARG A 471 57.74 14.84 12.39
CA ARG A 471 58.31 16.04 11.77
C ARG A 471 57.14 16.97 11.48
N GLY A 472 56.79 17.82 12.45
CA GLY A 472 55.71 18.79 12.27
C GLY A 472 56.03 19.74 11.12
N GLU A 473 55.17 19.78 10.12
CA GLU A 473 55.23 20.68 8.98
C GLU A 473 54.47 21.98 9.29
N ILE A 474 53.36 21.89 10.03
CA ILE A 474 52.51 23.02 10.39
C ILE A 474 52.96 23.66 11.71
N VAL A 475 53.35 22.85 12.68
CA VAL A 475 53.80 23.26 14.01
C VAL A 475 55.26 22.90 14.21
N ALA A 476 56.14 23.90 14.15
CA ALA A 476 57.58 23.74 14.24
C ALA A 476 58.03 23.18 15.60
N ASN A 477 57.30 23.48 16.68
CA ASN A 477 57.59 23.03 18.04
C ASN A 477 56.79 21.78 18.49
N ALA A 478 56.23 21.00 17.56
CA ALA A 478 55.33 19.87 17.86
C ALA A 478 55.90 18.86 18.89
N ALA A 479 57.18 18.48 18.75
CA ALA A 479 57.83 17.55 19.69
C ALA A 479 57.95 18.12 21.12
N VAL A 480 58.21 19.42 21.25
CA VAL A 480 58.34 20.10 22.55
C VAL A 480 56.97 20.24 23.21
N VAL A 481 55.94 20.60 22.43
CA VAL A 481 54.56 20.72 22.91
C VAL A 481 54.04 19.37 23.41
N ASN A 482 54.30 18.28 22.71
CA ASN A 482 53.87 16.95 23.13
C ASN A 482 54.48 16.50 24.47
N ILE A 483 55.72 16.90 24.76
CA ILE A 483 56.44 16.49 25.98
C ILE A 483 56.11 17.42 27.16
N HIS A 484 56.04 18.73 26.92
CA HIS A 484 55.97 19.73 28.00
C HIS A 484 54.60 20.43 28.11
N LYS A 485 53.72 20.29 27.13
CA LYS A 485 52.37 20.90 27.09
C LYS A 485 51.34 19.94 26.49
N SER A 486 51.32 18.69 26.96
CA SER A 486 50.43 17.62 26.45
C SER A 486 48.93 17.93 26.53
N GLU A 487 48.53 18.91 27.34
CA GLU A 487 47.14 19.39 27.41
C GLU A 487 46.68 20.10 26.13
N ILE A 488 47.58 20.72 25.35
CA ILE A 488 47.19 21.45 24.13
C ILE A 488 46.74 20.48 23.02
N PRO A 489 47.53 19.45 22.64
CA PRO A 489 47.06 18.44 21.68
C PRO A 489 45.75 17.77 22.11
N ARG A 490 45.60 17.46 23.41
CA ARG A 490 44.38 16.85 23.97
C ARG A 490 43.17 17.75 23.79
N LYS A 491 43.31 19.04 24.07
CA LYS A 491 42.24 20.04 23.91
C LYS A 491 41.88 20.29 22.45
N VAL A 492 42.86 20.28 21.54
CA VAL A 492 42.63 20.38 20.08
C VAL A 492 41.85 19.16 19.58
N GLU A 493 42.22 17.95 20.02
CA GLU A 493 41.51 16.72 19.68
C GLU A 493 40.08 16.70 20.24
N GLU A 494 39.90 17.11 21.50
CA GLU A 494 38.58 17.23 22.13
C GLU A 494 37.69 18.24 21.38
N ALA A 495 38.25 19.38 20.96
CA ALA A 495 37.53 20.39 20.18
C ALA A 495 37.10 19.87 18.80
N ALA A 496 38.01 19.19 18.08
CA ALA A 496 37.70 18.59 16.78
C ALA A 496 36.58 17.53 16.89
N ASN A 497 36.63 16.69 17.93
CA ASN A 497 35.60 15.67 18.17
C ASN A 497 34.23 16.29 18.48
N LEU A 498 34.18 17.35 19.29
CA LEU A 498 32.92 18.05 19.59
C LEU A 498 32.31 18.71 18.34
N LEU A 499 33.14 19.32 17.49
CA LEU A 499 32.69 19.87 16.21
C LEU A 499 32.16 18.77 15.27
N ALA A 500 32.83 17.62 15.21
CA ALA A 500 32.36 16.48 14.42
C ALA A 500 30.98 15.99 14.88
N LEU A 501 30.78 15.81 16.19
CA LEU A 501 29.48 15.42 16.74
C LEU A 501 28.38 16.45 16.46
N ALA A 502 28.70 17.75 16.52
CA ALA A 502 27.76 18.81 16.20
C ALA A 502 27.36 18.82 14.71
N LEU A 503 28.34 18.65 13.82
CA LEU A 503 28.10 18.55 12.36
C LEU A 503 27.24 17.31 12.02
N ASP A 504 27.52 16.18 12.64
CA ASP A 504 26.74 14.94 12.45
C ASP A 504 25.30 15.08 12.93
N LEU A 505 25.07 15.81 14.03
CA LEU A 505 23.74 16.12 14.54
C LEU A 505 22.98 17.09 13.61
N LEU A 506 23.65 18.15 13.13
CA LEU A 506 23.06 19.09 12.17
C LEU A 506 22.71 18.41 10.85
N ARG A 507 23.56 17.50 10.36
CA ARG A 507 23.31 16.73 9.14
C ARG A 507 22.07 15.84 9.25
N MET A 508 21.89 15.17 10.39
CA MET A 508 20.70 14.34 10.65
C MET A 508 19.42 15.19 10.64
N LEU A 509 19.44 16.33 11.34
CA LEU A 509 18.30 17.24 11.41
C LEU A 509 17.96 17.91 10.06
N ALA A 510 18.95 18.10 9.19
CA ALA A 510 18.75 18.60 7.83
C ALA A 510 18.08 17.57 6.91
N VAL A 511 18.33 16.27 7.11
CA VAL A 511 17.67 15.18 6.36
C VAL A 511 16.21 15.04 6.79
N ASP A 512 15.94 15.09 8.10
CA ASP A 512 14.57 15.02 8.64
C ASP A 512 13.70 16.19 8.15
N SER A 513 14.27 17.39 8.04
CA SER A 513 13.54 18.58 7.55
C SER A 513 13.24 18.51 6.05
N ALA A 514 14.11 17.89 5.24
CA ALA A 514 13.85 17.67 3.81
C ALA A 514 12.73 16.64 3.56
N GLU A 515 12.64 15.57 4.36
CA GLU A 515 11.55 14.59 4.28
C GLU A 515 10.21 15.18 4.75
N THR A 516 10.25 16.01 5.79
CA THR A 516 9.05 16.71 6.30
C THR A 516 8.53 17.73 5.29
N GLN A 517 9.41 18.43 4.57
CA GLN A 517 8.99 19.38 3.53
C GLN A 517 8.32 18.68 2.33
N LYS A 518 8.87 17.52 1.92
CA LYS A 518 8.37 16.73 0.79
C LYS A 518 6.96 16.18 1.02
N THR A 519 6.67 15.72 2.24
CA THR A 519 5.34 15.24 2.64
C THR A 519 4.30 16.36 2.70
N VAL A 520 4.69 17.57 3.10
CA VAL A 520 3.81 18.75 3.11
C VAL A 520 3.50 19.22 1.68
N ASP A 521 4.48 19.20 0.78
CA ASP A 521 4.27 19.56 -0.64
C ASP A 521 3.36 18.55 -1.36
N GLU A 522 3.49 17.26 -1.06
CA GLU A 522 2.62 16.20 -1.60
C GLU A 522 1.18 16.30 -1.05
N ALA A 523 1.01 16.66 0.23
CA ALA A 523 -0.31 16.90 0.81
C ALA A 523 -0.99 18.17 0.26
N GLY A 524 -0.21 19.23 0.02
CA GLY A 524 -0.68 20.48 -0.59
C GLY A 524 -1.00 20.38 -2.10
N ALA A 525 -0.50 19.35 -2.77
CA ALA A 525 -0.82 19.04 -4.17
C ALA A 525 -2.11 18.22 -4.32
N ARG A 526 -2.49 17.41 -3.31
CA ARG A 526 -3.74 16.63 -3.32
C ARG A 526 -4.98 17.42 -2.87
N GLY A 527 -4.78 18.60 -2.28
CA GLY A 527 -5.85 19.49 -1.82
C GLY A 527 -6.17 20.67 -2.76
N ARG A 528 -5.65 20.67 -4.00
CA ARG A 528 -5.94 21.68 -5.03
C ARG A 528 -6.79 21.14 -6.17
#